data_AF-A0A3A8IB14-F1
#
_entry.id   AF-A0A3A8IB14-F1
#
_cell.length_a   1.000
_cell.length_b   1.000
_cell.length_c   1.000
_cell.angle_alpha   90.00
_cell.angle_beta   90.00
_cell.angle_gamma   90.00
#
_symmetry.space_group_name_H-M   'P 1'
#
loop_
_entity.id
_entity.type
_entity.pdbx_description
1 polymer ?
#
loop_
_entity_poly.entity_id
_entity_poly.type
_entity_poly.pdbx_seq_one_letter_code
_entity_poly.pdbx_strand_id
1 'polypeptide(L)'
;MISAQMVRRWTAASAVSLLVVGCGPQTTEEKQTQPETPAPAATTQEIVGGTATTIGANPWQVSLQSSGGSHFCGGSVINDNWILTAQHCVNSGGSISKPGRIVAGVTNRTTTTGGQVRTVSQVVVYPGYVDANYGKDAALLKLSSPLDLSGANVKAIPIVTAADEAAGVGGVGAVARVTGWGTLSSGSSSLPSTLQTVDVNIISNAAAQADYQGEETITADQLGAKASGKDSCQGDSGGPLTVLKGSTRVLAGIVSWGYGCADPAYAGMYGRVSSFASWIDTTVNAPQQPTQTLLSQTNLSGSSSTWKHYSITVPAGSTTLTVEQSGGTGDADLYVRQGSQPTTTAYNCRPYLSGNAETCTITAPAAGTWYVSVRGYSAYSGVALKATVP
;
A
#
# COMPACT_ATOMS: atom_id res chain seq x y z
N MET A 1 -22.46 -9.41 -54.96
CA MET A 1 -22.18 -8.85 -56.29
C MET A 1 -22.59 -7.39 -56.29
N ILE A 2 -21.87 -6.55 -57.04
CA ILE A 2 -22.01 -5.08 -57.23
C ILE A 2 -21.43 -4.27 -56.05
N SER A 3 -20.17 -3.84 -56.04
CA SER A 3 -19.44 -2.87 -56.89
C SER A 3 -19.76 -1.41 -56.56
N ALA A 4 -18.76 -0.67 -56.02
CA ALA A 4 -18.14 0.48 -56.68
C ALA A 4 -17.33 1.34 -55.68
N GLN A 5 -16.04 1.49 -55.97
CA GLN A 5 -15.13 2.47 -55.38
C GLN A 5 -15.48 3.89 -55.85
N MET A 6 -15.21 4.90 -55.03
CA MET A 6 -15.11 6.29 -55.47
C MET A 6 -13.75 6.87 -55.07
N VAL A 7 -13.09 7.48 -56.06
CA VAL A 7 -11.72 8.01 -56.08
C VAL A 7 -11.79 9.55 -56.10
N ARG A 8 -10.70 10.21 -55.67
CA ARG A 8 -10.13 11.53 -56.07
C ARG A 8 -9.99 12.50 -54.90
N ARG A 9 -8.95 13.35 -54.76
CA ARG A 9 -7.79 13.71 -55.61
C ARG A 9 -6.80 14.48 -54.73
N TRP A 10 -5.50 14.32 -54.98
CA TRP A 10 -4.44 15.19 -54.46
C TRP A 10 -4.10 16.26 -55.51
N THR A 11 -3.89 17.50 -55.08
CA THR A 11 -3.32 18.58 -55.90
C THR A 11 -1.94 18.95 -55.37
N ALA A 12 -0.93 18.73 -56.20
CA ALA A 12 0.43 19.26 -56.04
C ALA A 12 0.55 20.60 -56.76
N ALA A 13 1.34 21.53 -56.22
CA ALA A 13 1.83 22.69 -56.94
C ALA A 13 3.32 22.89 -56.63
N SER A 14 4.14 22.71 -57.66
CA SER A 14 5.57 23.06 -57.67
C SER A 14 5.74 24.48 -58.19
N ALA A 15 6.73 25.23 -57.68
CA ALA A 15 7.25 26.42 -58.32
C ALA A 15 8.78 26.40 -58.33
N VAL A 16 9.31 26.81 -59.47
CA VAL A 16 10.65 26.59 -60.03
C VAL A 16 11.61 27.72 -59.62
N SER A 17 12.86 27.35 -59.37
CA SER A 17 14.00 28.23 -59.07
C SER A 17 14.48 29.05 -60.29
N LEU A 18 15.04 30.24 -60.03
CA LEU A 18 15.98 30.93 -60.93
C LEU A 18 17.20 31.39 -60.11
N LEU A 19 18.36 30.89 -60.52
CA LEU A 19 19.70 31.27 -60.03
C LEU A 19 20.25 32.39 -60.90
N VAL A 20 20.82 33.41 -60.28
CA VAL A 20 21.80 34.31 -60.91
C VAL A 20 23.05 34.33 -60.03
N VAL A 21 24.17 34.00 -60.65
CA VAL A 21 25.51 33.97 -60.06
C VAL A 21 26.10 35.38 -60.11
N GLY A 22 26.60 35.86 -58.97
CA GLY A 22 27.41 37.08 -58.87
C GLY A 22 28.59 36.84 -57.93
N CYS A 23 29.80 37.07 -58.43
CA CYS A 23 31.09 36.84 -57.76
C CYS A 23 31.50 38.08 -56.97
N GLY A 24 32.01 37.92 -55.73
CA GLY A 24 32.54 38.99 -54.88
C GLY A 24 33.40 38.42 -53.74
N PRO A 25 34.41 39.15 -53.23
CA PRO A 25 35.67 38.57 -52.74
C PRO A 25 35.60 38.00 -51.31
N GLN A 26 36.46 37.01 -51.05
CA GLN A 26 36.69 36.45 -49.72
C GLN A 26 37.46 37.45 -48.85
N THR A 27 36.88 37.79 -47.70
CA THR A 27 37.59 38.34 -46.54
C THR A 27 37.44 37.38 -45.38
N THR A 28 38.57 36.90 -44.88
CA THR A 28 38.74 36.16 -43.63
C THR A 28 38.31 37.01 -42.44
N GLU A 29 37.43 36.50 -41.61
CA GLU A 29 37.13 37.11 -40.30
C GLU A 29 37.21 36.06 -39.18
N GLU A 30 37.82 36.50 -38.10
CA GLU A 30 38.48 35.77 -37.03
C GLU A 30 37.47 35.26 -35.98
N LYS A 31 37.65 34.02 -35.52
CA LYS A 31 36.80 33.37 -34.53
C LYS A 31 37.05 33.95 -33.13
N GLN A 32 36.27 34.95 -32.73
CA GLN A 32 36.23 35.40 -31.33
C GLN A 32 35.27 34.53 -30.50
N THR A 33 35.83 33.94 -29.44
CA THR A 33 35.15 33.16 -28.40
C THR A 33 34.30 34.06 -27.52
N GLN A 34 32.98 33.79 -27.45
CA GLN A 34 32.10 34.32 -26.39
C GLN A 34 32.06 33.34 -25.20
N PRO A 35 31.93 33.85 -23.96
CA PRO A 35 32.02 33.07 -22.73
C PRO A 35 30.79 32.16 -22.54
N GLU A 36 31.04 30.94 -22.06
CA GLU A 36 30.02 29.94 -21.78
C GLU A 36 29.03 30.43 -20.69
N THR A 37 27.78 30.59 -21.08
CA THR A 37 26.65 30.59 -20.14
C THR A 37 26.50 29.18 -19.58
N PRO A 38 26.42 28.97 -18.25
CA PRO A 38 26.30 27.64 -17.70
C PRO A 38 24.99 27.00 -18.19
N ALA A 39 25.10 25.77 -18.68
CA ALA A 39 23.97 24.98 -19.15
C ALA A 39 22.86 24.94 -18.08
N PRO A 40 21.59 25.16 -18.45
CA PRO A 40 20.50 24.98 -17.50
C PRO A 40 20.51 23.54 -17.02
N ALA A 41 20.49 23.38 -15.69
CA ALA A 41 20.47 22.11 -15.01
C ALA A 41 19.40 21.19 -15.59
N ALA A 42 19.78 19.92 -15.78
CA ALA A 42 18.91 18.86 -16.27
C ALA A 42 17.55 18.88 -15.56
N THR A 43 16.49 19.05 -16.35
CA THR A 43 15.10 18.90 -15.92
C THR A 43 14.86 17.44 -15.55
N THR A 44 14.91 17.14 -14.25
CA THR A 44 14.42 15.87 -13.72
C THR A 44 12.90 15.85 -13.84
N GLN A 45 12.45 14.94 -14.69
CA GLN A 45 11.08 14.69 -15.12
C GLN A 45 10.10 14.52 -13.94
N GLU A 46 9.03 15.33 -13.94
CA GLU A 46 7.99 15.39 -12.91
C GLU A 46 6.99 14.22 -12.99
N ILE A 47 6.34 13.95 -11.86
CA ILE A 47 4.98 13.39 -11.79
C ILE A 47 4.08 14.23 -12.73
N VAL A 48 2.99 13.69 -13.27
CA VAL A 48 1.95 14.52 -13.88
C VAL A 48 1.37 15.44 -12.77
N GLY A 49 2.02 16.59 -12.57
CA GLY A 49 1.71 17.71 -11.67
C GLY A 49 2.01 17.57 -10.16
N GLY A 50 2.69 16.51 -9.72
CA GLY A 50 3.15 16.32 -8.33
C GLY A 50 4.58 16.82 -8.06
N THR A 51 4.93 17.06 -6.80
CA THR A 51 6.26 17.55 -6.38
C THR A 51 6.87 16.68 -5.29
N ALA A 52 8.21 16.63 -5.20
CA ALA A 52 8.91 15.90 -4.17
C ALA A 52 8.57 16.46 -2.77
N THR A 53 8.37 15.57 -1.81
CA THR A 53 8.11 15.91 -0.40
C THR A 53 8.93 15.03 0.54
N THR A 54 8.73 15.20 1.84
CA THR A 54 9.43 14.42 2.87
C THR A 54 8.45 13.67 3.75
N ILE A 55 8.91 12.60 4.37
CA ILE A 55 8.13 11.87 5.35
C ILE A 55 7.84 12.71 6.60
N GLY A 56 8.73 13.63 6.97
CA GLY A 56 8.50 14.56 8.09
C GLY A 56 7.32 15.52 7.86
N ALA A 57 7.01 15.84 6.60
CA ALA A 57 5.83 16.62 6.24
C ALA A 57 4.54 15.78 6.18
N ASN A 58 4.67 14.45 6.02
CA ASN A 58 3.55 13.51 5.89
C ASN A 58 3.79 12.24 6.72
N PRO A 59 3.97 12.37 8.06
CA PRO A 59 4.50 11.30 8.92
C PRO A 59 3.56 10.11 9.12
N TRP A 60 2.35 10.16 8.58
CA TRP A 60 1.39 9.04 8.55
C TRP A 60 1.55 8.15 7.32
N GLN A 61 2.30 8.56 6.30
CA GLN A 61 2.49 7.75 5.09
C GLN A 61 3.26 6.47 5.42
N VAL A 62 2.78 5.33 4.92
CA VAL A 62 3.54 4.08 4.92
C VAL A 62 3.64 3.46 3.55
N SER A 63 4.65 2.61 3.38
CA SER A 63 4.85 1.76 2.21
C SER A 63 4.54 0.31 2.59
N LEU A 64 3.57 -0.31 1.91
CA LEU A 64 3.36 -1.75 1.92
C LEU A 64 4.30 -2.39 0.91
N GLN A 65 5.05 -3.39 1.36
CA GLN A 65 6.06 -4.06 0.54
C GLN A 65 5.87 -5.58 0.54
N SER A 66 6.19 -6.20 -0.59
CA SER A 66 6.25 -7.66 -0.71
C SER A 66 7.35 -8.25 0.19
N SER A 67 7.39 -9.58 0.31
CA SER A 67 8.48 -10.26 1.03
C SER A 67 9.86 -9.95 0.44
N GLY A 68 9.95 -9.76 -0.87
CA GLY A 68 11.16 -9.30 -1.57
C GLY A 68 11.50 -7.82 -1.37
N GLY A 69 10.65 -7.07 -0.66
CA GLY A 69 10.87 -5.65 -0.36
C GLY A 69 10.42 -4.66 -1.44
N SER A 70 9.71 -5.14 -2.46
CA SER A 70 9.15 -4.27 -3.51
C SER A 70 7.89 -3.57 -2.99
N HIS A 71 7.84 -2.25 -3.15
CA HIS A 71 6.65 -1.44 -2.89
C HIS A 71 5.52 -1.81 -3.87
N PHE A 72 4.29 -1.92 -3.37
CA PHE A 72 3.12 -2.19 -4.20
C PHE A 72 1.88 -1.34 -3.82
N CYS A 73 1.80 -0.88 -2.58
CA CYS A 73 0.72 -0.01 -2.10
C CYS A 73 1.21 0.94 -1.00
N GLY A 74 0.45 2.00 -0.77
CA GLY A 74 0.53 2.88 0.39
C GLY A 74 -0.41 2.47 1.54
N GLY A 75 -0.35 3.26 2.60
CA GLY A 75 -1.21 3.16 3.77
C GLY A 75 -1.07 4.40 4.64
N SER A 76 -1.92 4.48 5.67
CA SER A 76 -1.94 5.56 6.66
C SER A 76 -1.82 5.02 8.07
N VAL A 77 -0.88 5.54 8.87
CA VAL A 77 -0.81 5.29 10.32
C VAL A 77 -2.02 5.94 10.99
N ILE A 78 -2.95 5.14 11.54
CA ILE A 78 -4.11 5.67 12.27
C ILE A 78 -3.95 5.59 13.79
N ASN A 79 -3.05 4.71 14.26
CA ASN A 79 -2.45 4.72 15.60
C ASN A 79 -1.16 3.89 15.58
N ASP A 80 -0.57 3.64 16.74
CA ASP A 80 0.69 2.89 16.88
C ASP A 80 0.58 1.43 16.41
N ASN A 81 -0.59 0.81 16.46
CA ASN A 81 -0.81 -0.60 16.15
C ASN A 81 -1.51 -0.86 14.82
N TRP A 82 -2.06 0.16 14.17
CA TRP A 82 -2.96 -0.02 13.03
C TRP A 82 -2.62 0.90 11.86
N ILE A 83 -2.62 0.29 10.67
CA ILE A 83 -2.54 0.97 9.38
C ILE A 83 -3.88 0.85 8.66
N LEU A 84 -4.39 1.94 8.11
CA LEU A 84 -5.50 1.93 7.16
C LEU A 84 -4.96 1.92 5.73
N THR A 85 -5.50 1.06 4.87
CA THR A 85 -5.14 0.95 3.45
C THR A 85 -6.37 0.56 2.63
N ALA A 86 -6.20 0.43 1.32
CA ALA A 86 -7.25 -0.08 0.44
C ALA A 86 -7.34 -1.60 0.56
N GLN A 87 -8.53 -2.14 0.40
CA GLN A 87 -8.73 -3.58 0.45
C GLN A 87 -8.13 -4.31 -0.75
N HIS A 88 -8.17 -3.72 -1.94
CA HIS A 88 -7.56 -4.31 -3.13
C HIS A 88 -6.05 -4.57 -2.98
N CYS A 89 -5.37 -3.85 -2.08
CA CYS A 89 -3.96 -4.07 -1.76
C CYS A 89 -3.71 -5.40 -1.03
N VAL A 90 -4.71 -5.98 -0.39
CA VAL A 90 -4.59 -7.18 0.46
C VAL A 90 -5.59 -8.27 0.11
N ASN A 91 -6.48 -8.02 -0.86
CA ASN A 91 -7.51 -8.94 -1.31
C ASN A 91 -7.42 -9.10 -2.84
N SER A 92 -6.98 -10.27 -3.28
CA SER A 92 -6.97 -10.63 -4.70
C SER A 92 -8.04 -11.68 -4.97
N GLY A 93 -9.17 -11.27 -5.56
CA GLY A 93 -10.25 -12.18 -5.95
C GLY A 93 -10.85 -12.97 -4.78
N GLY A 94 -10.97 -12.34 -3.60
CA GLY A 94 -11.47 -12.96 -2.37
C GLY A 94 -10.38 -13.60 -1.50
N SER A 95 -9.15 -13.73 -2.00
CA SER A 95 -8.03 -14.27 -1.22
C SER A 95 -7.33 -13.15 -0.44
N ILE A 96 -7.46 -13.19 0.88
CA ILE A 96 -6.82 -12.23 1.78
C ILE A 96 -5.36 -12.62 2.01
N SER A 97 -4.44 -11.68 1.81
CA SER A 97 -3.01 -11.86 2.01
C SER A 97 -2.40 -10.70 2.80
N LYS A 98 -1.31 -10.99 3.52
CA LYS A 98 -0.55 -9.99 4.27
C LYS A 98 0.53 -9.39 3.37
N PRO A 99 0.85 -8.09 3.48
CA PRO A 99 2.10 -7.58 2.95
C PRO A 99 3.27 -8.29 3.65
N GLY A 100 4.40 -8.42 2.96
CA GLY A 100 5.62 -8.97 3.55
C GLY A 100 6.16 -8.07 4.66
N ARG A 101 6.07 -6.75 4.49
CA ARG A 101 6.36 -5.77 5.53
C ARG A 101 5.67 -4.42 5.28
N ILE A 102 5.54 -3.65 6.35
CA ILE A 102 5.21 -2.23 6.35
C ILE A 102 6.48 -1.45 6.67
N VAL A 103 6.73 -0.37 5.93
CA VAL A 103 7.81 0.57 6.20
C VAL A 103 7.22 1.97 6.44
N ALA A 104 7.44 2.52 7.63
CA ALA A 104 7.06 3.88 8.02
C ALA A 104 8.30 4.73 8.25
N GLY A 105 8.18 6.06 8.12
CA GLY A 105 9.25 6.97 8.54
C GLY A 105 10.41 7.17 7.57
N VAL A 106 10.26 6.79 6.29
CA VAL A 106 11.26 7.02 5.24
C VAL A 106 10.74 7.94 4.14
N THR A 107 11.58 8.85 3.66
CA THR A 107 11.29 9.64 2.45
C THR A 107 11.61 8.86 1.18
N ASN A 108 12.68 8.05 1.21
CA ASN A 108 13.10 7.24 0.07
C ASN A 108 12.61 5.79 0.22
N ARG A 109 11.72 5.33 -0.66
CA ARG A 109 11.11 3.98 -0.59
C ARG A 109 12.09 2.83 -0.79
N THR A 110 13.28 3.08 -1.34
CA THR A 110 14.28 2.04 -1.63
C THR A 110 15.18 1.74 -0.43
N THR A 111 14.97 2.40 0.71
CA THR A 111 15.70 2.16 1.96
C THR A 111 14.74 2.05 3.14
N THR A 112 15.20 1.35 4.18
CA THR A 112 14.54 1.29 5.49
C THR A 112 15.32 2.04 6.57
N THR A 113 16.51 2.57 6.24
CA THR A 113 17.38 3.29 7.17
C THR A 113 16.66 4.52 7.72
N GLY A 114 16.63 4.65 9.06
CA GLY A 114 15.95 5.74 9.75
C GLY A 114 14.42 5.59 9.84
N GLY A 115 13.86 4.53 9.24
CA GLY A 115 12.45 4.19 9.34
C GLY A 115 12.15 3.07 10.33
N GLN A 116 10.88 2.72 10.42
CA GLN A 116 10.38 1.61 11.22
C GLN A 116 9.79 0.53 10.32
N VAL A 117 10.30 -0.69 10.47
CA VAL A 117 9.80 -1.87 9.75
C VAL A 117 8.93 -2.69 10.69
N ARG A 118 7.75 -3.08 10.23
CA ARG A 118 6.81 -3.95 10.97
C ARG A 118 6.25 -5.02 10.05
N THR A 119 5.91 -6.17 10.62
CA THR A 119 5.09 -7.18 9.95
C THR A 119 3.63 -7.02 10.37
N VAL A 120 2.71 -7.66 9.63
CA VAL A 120 1.26 -7.61 9.91
C VAL A 120 0.82 -8.88 10.63
N SER A 121 0.27 -8.73 11.84
CA SER A 121 -0.27 -9.84 12.62
C SER A 121 -1.67 -10.23 12.13
N GLN A 122 -2.48 -9.26 11.71
CA GLN A 122 -3.87 -9.48 11.28
C GLN A 122 -4.26 -8.51 10.16
N VAL A 123 -4.99 -9.01 9.17
CA VAL A 123 -5.68 -8.19 8.15
C VAL A 123 -7.17 -8.24 8.46
N VAL A 124 -7.81 -7.09 8.58
CA VAL A 124 -9.26 -6.96 8.73
C VAL A 124 -9.78 -6.19 7.53
N VAL A 125 -10.63 -6.84 6.75
CA VAL A 125 -11.20 -6.30 5.52
C VAL A 125 -12.60 -5.73 5.77
N TYR A 126 -12.94 -4.63 5.11
CA TYR A 126 -14.29 -4.07 5.18
C TYR A 126 -15.27 -5.02 4.45
N PRO A 127 -16.43 -5.34 5.06
CA PRO A 127 -17.31 -6.38 4.51
C PRO A 127 -17.98 -5.94 3.20
N GLY A 128 -18.10 -6.90 2.27
CA GLY A 128 -18.89 -6.75 1.05
C GLY A 128 -18.18 -6.06 -0.12
N TYR A 129 -16.87 -5.85 -0.03
CA TYR A 129 -16.02 -5.50 -1.18
C TYR A 129 -16.03 -6.62 -2.24
N VAL A 130 -16.11 -6.21 -3.50
CA VAL A 130 -16.03 -7.11 -4.67
C VAL A 130 -14.87 -6.68 -5.54
N ASP A 131 -14.84 -5.40 -5.91
CA ASP A 131 -13.78 -4.75 -6.66
C ASP A 131 -13.77 -3.25 -6.31
N ALA A 132 -12.68 -2.54 -6.59
CA ALA A 132 -12.44 -1.16 -6.18
C ALA A 132 -13.51 -0.18 -6.71
N ASN A 133 -13.97 -0.39 -7.94
CA ASN A 133 -15.01 0.45 -8.57
C ASN A 133 -16.39 0.30 -7.91
N TYR A 134 -16.68 -0.81 -7.22
CA TYR A 134 -17.93 -1.02 -6.47
C TYR A 134 -17.91 -0.42 -5.06
N GLY A 135 -16.83 0.26 -4.68
CA GLY A 135 -16.65 0.83 -3.36
C GLY A 135 -16.22 -0.21 -2.32
N LYS A 136 -16.40 0.13 -1.04
CA LYS A 136 -16.07 -0.70 0.13
C LYS A 136 -14.59 -1.07 0.22
N ASP A 137 -13.75 -0.29 -0.44
CA ASP A 137 -12.33 -0.56 -0.61
C ASP A 137 -11.51 -0.04 0.58
N ALA A 138 -11.66 -0.69 1.73
CA ALA A 138 -10.94 -0.35 2.95
C ALA A 138 -10.49 -1.61 3.70
N ALA A 139 -9.25 -1.59 4.19
CA ALA A 139 -8.70 -2.64 5.03
C ALA A 139 -7.83 -2.05 6.15
N LEU A 140 -7.86 -2.72 7.29
CA LEU A 140 -7.06 -2.44 8.48
C LEU A 140 -5.98 -3.50 8.65
N LEU A 141 -4.75 -3.07 8.83
CA LEU A 141 -3.61 -3.94 9.08
C LEU A 141 -3.16 -3.74 10.53
N LYS A 142 -3.34 -4.78 11.34
CA LYS A 142 -2.79 -4.82 12.69
C LYS A 142 -1.31 -5.16 12.61
N LEU A 143 -0.47 -4.32 13.18
CA LEU A 143 0.96 -4.55 13.23
C LEU A 143 1.28 -5.65 14.25
N SER A 144 2.39 -6.36 14.05
CA SER A 144 2.91 -7.35 14.99
C SER A 144 3.55 -6.73 16.23
N SER A 145 3.96 -5.47 16.13
CA SER A 145 4.45 -4.65 17.23
C SER A 145 4.15 -3.17 16.94
N PRO A 146 3.93 -2.35 17.99
CA PRO A 146 3.56 -0.96 17.80
C PRO A 146 4.69 -0.15 17.14
N LEU A 147 4.30 0.88 16.40
CA LEU A 147 5.17 1.94 15.93
C LEU A 147 5.51 2.88 17.08
N ASP A 148 6.75 3.36 17.11
CA ASP A 148 7.12 4.48 17.96
C ASP A 148 6.64 5.79 17.31
N LEU A 149 5.64 6.42 17.92
CA LEU A 149 5.07 7.69 17.45
C LEU A 149 5.71 8.92 18.11
N SER A 150 6.75 8.76 18.93
CA SER A 150 7.37 9.88 19.67
C SER A 150 8.14 10.83 18.75
N GLY A 151 8.82 10.28 17.74
CA GLY A 151 9.64 11.03 16.78
C GLY A 151 8.83 11.86 15.77
N ALA A 152 9.53 12.60 14.90
CA ALA A 152 8.91 13.49 13.91
C ALA A 152 8.44 12.78 12.63
N ASN A 153 9.02 11.61 12.30
CA ASN A 153 8.85 10.96 11.01
C ASN A 153 7.73 9.91 10.97
N VAL A 154 7.17 9.53 12.14
CA VAL A 154 6.05 8.59 12.24
C VAL A 154 5.03 9.15 13.21
N LYS A 155 3.83 9.46 12.71
CA LYS A 155 2.70 9.99 13.51
C LYS A 155 1.39 9.39 13.02
N ALA A 156 0.46 9.21 13.93
CA ALA A 156 -0.91 8.90 13.58
C ALA A 156 -1.60 10.12 12.96
N ILE A 157 -2.42 9.89 11.93
CA ILE A 157 -3.32 10.90 11.37
C ILE A 157 -4.74 10.70 11.93
N PRO A 158 -5.42 11.75 12.44
CA PRO A 158 -6.82 11.65 12.79
C PRO A 158 -7.67 11.42 11.54
N ILE A 159 -8.70 10.58 11.65
CA ILE A 159 -9.63 10.31 10.56
C ILE A 159 -10.76 11.34 10.52
N VAL A 160 -11.28 11.63 9.33
CA VAL A 160 -12.52 12.40 9.16
C VAL A 160 -13.71 11.53 9.58
N THR A 161 -14.54 12.06 10.47
CA THR A 161 -15.79 11.42 10.90
C THR A 161 -17.00 11.95 10.12
N ALA A 162 -18.15 11.29 10.23
CA ALA A 162 -19.41 11.83 9.68
C ALA A 162 -19.78 13.21 10.25
N ALA A 163 -19.43 13.47 11.52
CA ALA A 163 -19.64 14.78 12.14
C ALA A 163 -18.73 15.86 11.55
N ASP A 164 -17.50 15.51 11.19
CA ASP A 164 -16.57 16.43 10.53
C ASP A 164 -17.05 16.79 9.12
N GLU A 165 -17.53 15.82 8.34
CA GLU A 165 -18.12 16.07 7.03
C GLU A 165 -19.38 16.94 7.14
N ALA A 166 -20.25 16.69 8.12
CA ALA A 166 -21.41 17.53 8.39
C ALA A 166 -21.03 18.97 8.78
N ALA A 167 -19.85 19.16 9.37
CA ALA A 167 -19.26 20.47 9.65
C ALA A 167 -18.49 21.08 8.45
N GLY A 168 -18.49 20.42 7.29
CA GLY A 168 -17.89 20.91 6.04
C GLY A 168 -16.43 20.53 5.81
N VAL A 169 -15.83 19.71 6.68
CA VAL A 169 -14.45 19.23 6.49
C VAL A 169 -14.40 18.32 5.26
N GLY A 170 -13.54 18.65 4.29
CA GLY A 170 -13.43 17.89 3.04
C GLY A 170 -14.65 18.02 2.12
N GLY A 171 -15.45 19.09 2.25
CA GLY A 171 -16.55 19.38 1.33
C GLY A 171 -16.07 19.67 -0.10
N VAL A 172 -17.02 19.73 -1.04
CA VAL A 172 -16.75 20.04 -2.46
C VAL A 172 -15.94 21.34 -2.60
N GLY A 173 -14.88 21.28 -3.41
CA GLY A 173 -13.93 22.37 -3.61
C GLY A 173 -12.81 22.45 -2.56
N ALA A 174 -12.85 21.66 -1.49
CA ALA A 174 -11.75 21.59 -0.54
C ALA A 174 -10.49 21.06 -1.22
N VAL A 175 -9.36 21.71 -0.96
CA VAL A 175 -8.05 21.24 -1.39
C VAL A 175 -7.67 20.03 -0.55
N ALA A 176 -7.54 18.89 -1.21
CA ALA A 176 -7.04 17.66 -0.65
C ALA A 176 -5.61 17.41 -1.13
N ARG A 177 -4.82 16.72 -0.31
CA ARG A 177 -3.44 16.34 -0.60
C ARG A 177 -3.30 14.85 -0.62
N VAL A 178 -2.75 14.35 -1.71
CA VAL A 178 -2.36 12.94 -1.86
C VAL A 178 -0.85 12.84 -1.75
N THR A 179 -0.38 11.76 -1.11
CA THR A 179 1.04 11.44 -1.01
C THR A 179 1.31 9.97 -1.26
N GLY A 180 2.46 9.67 -1.84
CA GLY A 180 2.90 8.31 -2.09
C GLY A 180 4.09 8.21 -3.02
N TRP A 181 4.37 6.98 -3.45
CA TRP A 181 5.46 6.65 -4.37
C TRP A 181 4.93 5.97 -5.63
N GLY A 182 3.70 6.30 -6.03
CA GLY A 182 3.11 5.83 -7.26
C GLY A 182 3.83 6.38 -8.50
N THR A 183 3.52 5.79 -9.64
CA THR A 183 4.10 6.11 -10.95
C THR A 183 3.88 7.58 -11.29
N LEU A 184 4.84 8.17 -12.00
CA LEU A 184 4.80 9.58 -12.35
C LEU A 184 3.86 9.86 -13.53
N SER A 185 3.48 8.84 -14.28
CA SER A 185 2.64 8.94 -15.46
C SER A 185 1.92 7.62 -15.69
N SER A 186 0.74 7.69 -16.32
CA SER A 186 -0.06 6.52 -16.65
C SER A 186 0.75 5.53 -17.50
N GLY A 187 0.78 4.26 -17.10
CA GLY A 187 1.47 3.18 -17.82
C GLY A 187 2.99 3.16 -17.66
N SER A 188 3.57 4.04 -16.84
CA SER A 188 4.99 3.96 -16.48
C SER A 188 5.27 2.72 -15.61
N SER A 189 6.42 2.09 -15.81
CA SER A 189 6.91 1.00 -14.96
C SER A 189 7.86 1.48 -13.85
N SER A 190 8.21 2.77 -13.84
CA SER A 190 9.16 3.34 -12.87
C SER A 190 8.44 4.09 -11.75
N LEU A 191 8.64 3.62 -10.52
CA LEU A 191 8.19 4.30 -9.30
C LEU A 191 9.29 5.25 -8.78
N PRO A 192 8.95 6.49 -8.38
CA PRO A 192 9.91 7.42 -7.78
C PRO A 192 10.49 6.83 -6.50
N SER A 193 11.77 7.11 -6.24
CA SER A 193 12.40 6.75 -4.97
C SER A 193 11.95 7.70 -3.85
N THR A 194 11.95 8.99 -4.11
CA THR A 194 11.54 10.05 -3.18
C THR A 194 10.03 10.17 -3.10
N LEU A 195 9.48 10.35 -1.88
CA LEU A 195 8.06 10.56 -1.62
C LEU A 195 7.54 11.78 -2.39
N GLN A 196 6.34 11.67 -2.94
CA GLN A 196 5.73 12.70 -3.78
C GLN A 196 4.43 13.20 -3.14
N THR A 197 4.03 14.40 -3.54
CA THR A 197 2.76 14.99 -3.15
C THR A 197 2.08 15.72 -4.29
N VAL A 198 0.75 15.67 -4.32
CA VAL A 198 -0.08 16.43 -5.26
C VAL A 198 -1.31 16.98 -4.53
N ASP A 199 -1.71 18.19 -4.91
CA ASP A 199 -2.96 18.79 -4.45
C ASP A 199 -4.03 18.62 -5.53
N VAL A 200 -5.20 18.12 -5.08
CA VAL A 200 -6.40 17.89 -5.87
C VAL A 200 -7.59 18.52 -5.17
N ASN A 201 -8.68 18.81 -5.88
CA ASN A 201 -9.89 19.37 -5.29
C ASN A 201 -10.95 18.28 -5.14
N ILE A 202 -11.60 18.23 -3.97
CA ILE A 202 -12.76 17.36 -3.78
C ILE A 202 -13.89 17.78 -4.73
N ILE A 203 -14.51 16.80 -5.37
CA ILE A 203 -15.72 17.00 -6.19
C ILE A 203 -16.90 16.22 -5.60
N SER A 204 -18.11 16.54 -6.02
CA SER A 204 -19.29 15.77 -5.60
C SER A 204 -19.30 14.40 -6.27
N ASN A 205 -19.94 13.41 -5.62
CA ASN A 205 -20.11 12.09 -6.24
C ASN A 205 -20.93 12.17 -7.54
N ALA A 206 -21.86 13.14 -7.67
CA ALA A 206 -22.59 13.38 -8.91
C ALA A 206 -21.69 13.90 -10.04
N ALA A 207 -20.70 14.76 -9.72
CA ALA A 207 -19.72 15.21 -10.70
C ALA A 207 -18.79 14.05 -11.12
N ALA A 208 -18.30 13.26 -10.15
CA ALA A 208 -17.53 12.05 -10.45
C ALA A 208 -18.34 11.08 -11.33
N GLN A 209 -19.61 10.85 -11.01
CA GLN A 209 -20.52 10.01 -11.79
C GLN A 209 -20.67 10.47 -13.25
N ALA A 210 -20.68 11.79 -13.47
CA ALA A 210 -20.73 12.39 -14.80
C ALA A 210 -19.42 12.22 -15.58
N ASP A 211 -18.27 12.34 -14.90
CA ASP A 211 -16.94 12.11 -15.50
C ASP A 211 -16.80 10.67 -16.07
N TYR A 212 -17.42 9.69 -15.42
CA TYR A 212 -17.48 8.30 -15.89
C TYR A 212 -18.63 7.99 -16.85
N GLN A 213 -19.41 8.99 -17.28
CA GLN A 213 -20.46 8.87 -18.29
C GLN A 213 -21.52 7.78 -18.01
N GLY A 214 -21.68 7.37 -16.75
CA GLY A 214 -22.59 6.30 -16.35
C GLY A 214 -22.09 4.87 -16.54
N GLU A 215 -20.83 4.68 -16.97
CA GLU A 215 -20.21 3.34 -17.10
C GLU A 215 -19.93 2.69 -15.74
N GLU A 216 -19.63 3.53 -14.74
CA GLU A 216 -19.36 3.12 -13.35
C GLU A 216 -20.46 3.62 -12.42
N THR A 217 -20.71 2.94 -11.31
CA THR A 217 -21.66 3.41 -10.28
C THR A 217 -20.91 3.97 -9.08
N ILE A 218 -20.97 5.29 -8.88
CA ILE A 218 -20.28 5.95 -7.77
C ILE A 218 -21.16 5.94 -6.51
N THR A 219 -20.74 5.17 -5.50
CA THR A 219 -21.49 4.97 -4.25
C THR A 219 -21.14 6.00 -3.17
N ALA A 220 -21.95 6.08 -2.11
CA ALA A 220 -21.78 7.08 -1.04
C ALA A 220 -20.45 6.94 -0.27
N ASP A 221 -19.91 5.72 -0.18
CA ASP A 221 -18.64 5.40 0.47
C ASP A 221 -17.42 5.64 -0.44
N GLN A 222 -17.63 6.22 -1.62
CA GLN A 222 -16.57 6.73 -2.48
C GLN A 222 -16.52 8.26 -2.42
N LEU A 223 -15.31 8.78 -2.64
CA LEU A 223 -14.96 10.19 -2.67
C LEU A 223 -14.23 10.47 -3.99
N GLY A 224 -14.72 11.43 -4.76
CA GLY A 224 -14.06 11.89 -5.99
C GLY A 224 -13.17 13.11 -5.73
N ALA A 225 -12.00 13.16 -6.35
CA ALA A 225 -11.16 14.35 -6.39
C ALA A 225 -10.47 14.52 -7.74
N LYS A 226 -10.23 15.77 -8.14
CA LYS A 226 -9.66 16.09 -9.45
C LYS A 226 -8.80 17.35 -9.39
N ALA A 227 -7.75 17.39 -10.19
CA ALA A 227 -7.09 18.62 -10.59
C ALA A 227 -6.59 18.51 -12.04
N SER A 228 -6.52 19.65 -12.73
CA SER A 228 -6.05 19.68 -14.11
C SER A 228 -4.58 19.22 -14.18
N GLY A 229 -4.32 18.16 -14.95
CA GLY A 229 -2.98 17.59 -15.13
C GLY A 229 -2.34 17.10 -13.83
N LYS A 230 -3.13 16.67 -12.84
CA LYS A 230 -2.70 16.27 -11.49
C LYS A 230 -3.59 15.15 -10.97
N ASP A 231 -2.99 14.02 -10.57
CA ASP A 231 -3.71 12.91 -9.93
C ASP A 231 -2.76 11.96 -9.20
N SER A 232 -3.35 11.09 -8.38
CA SER A 232 -2.71 9.87 -7.85
C SER A 232 -2.52 8.82 -8.96
N CYS A 233 -1.54 7.94 -8.82
CA CYS A 233 -1.22 6.97 -9.88
C CYS A 233 -0.81 5.59 -9.32
N GLN A 234 -0.41 4.65 -10.19
CA GLN A 234 -0.16 3.26 -9.79
C GLN A 234 0.93 3.17 -8.73
N GLY A 235 0.63 2.59 -7.57
CA GLY A 235 1.52 2.51 -6.41
C GLY A 235 1.18 3.49 -5.30
N ASP A 236 0.34 4.50 -5.55
CA ASP A 236 -0.26 5.32 -4.48
C ASP A 236 -1.45 4.60 -3.81
N SER A 237 -2.01 3.58 -4.46
CA SER A 237 -3.10 2.72 -3.98
C SER A 237 -3.01 2.40 -2.49
N GLY A 238 -4.09 2.64 -1.76
CA GLY A 238 -4.17 2.49 -0.30
C GLY A 238 -3.54 3.63 0.51
N GLY A 239 -2.83 4.55 -0.14
CA GLY A 239 -2.23 5.74 0.47
C GLY A 239 -3.25 6.79 0.91
N PRO A 240 -2.80 7.82 1.64
CA PRO A 240 -3.65 8.85 2.20
C PRO A 240 -4.08 9.91 1.18
N LEU A 241 -5.36 10.28 1.23
CA LEU A 241 -5.85 11.60 0.82
C LEU A 241 -6.23 12.38 2.08
N THR A 242 -5.58 13.53 2.29
CA THR A 242 -5.76 14.37 3.49
C THR A 242 -6.39 15.71 3.16
N VAL A 243 -7.18 16.25 4.09
CA VAL A 243 -7.75 17.61 4.03
C VAL A 243 -7.41 18.38 5.30
N LEU A 244 -7.61 19.69 5.29
CA LEU A 244 -7.44 20.53 6.48
C LEU A 244 -8.73 20.64 7.28
N LYS A 245 -8.66 20.35 8.58
CA LYS A 245 -9.63 20.71 9.61
C LYS A 245 -9.01 21.80 10.46
N GLY A 246 -9.36 23.06 10.17
CA GLY A 246 -8.60 24.21 10.68
C GLY A 246 -7.16 24.17 10.15
N SER A 247 -6.18 24.11 11.04
CA SER A 247 -4.75 23.97 10.67
C SER A 247 -4.23 22.53 10.69
N THR A 248 -5.08 21.56 11.08
CA THR A 248 -4.67 20.16 11.26
C THR A 248 -5.06 19.33 10.06
N ARG A 249 -4.13 18.50 9.56
CA ARG A 249 -4.45 17.51 8.52
C ARG A 249 -5.21 16.34 9.12
N VAL A 250 -6.24 15.93 8.42
CA VAL A 250 -7.07 14.77 8.74
C VAL A 250 -7.25 13.89 7.51
N LEU A 251 -7.39 12.59 7.71
CA LEU A 251 -7.51 11.60 6.64
C LEU A 251 -8.95 11.53 6.13
N ALA A 252 -9.18 12.00 4.91
CA ALA A 252 -10.51 12.03 4.29
C ALA A 252 -10.74 10.89 3.30
N GLY A 253 -9.67 10.42 2.66
CA GLY A 253 -9.75 9.39 1.62
C GLY A 253 -8.63 8.37 1.67
N ILE A 254 -8.90 7.20 1.08
CA ILE A 254 -7.95 6.12 0.80
C ILE A 254 -7.82 6.04 -0.72
N VAL A 255 -6.61 6.19 -1.28
CA VAL A 255 -6.40 6.07 -2.74
C VAL A 255 -6.90 4.70 -3.21
N SER A 256 -7.80 4.66 -4.20
CA SER A 256 -8.50 3.42 -4.57
C SER A 256 -8.36 3.10 -6.06
N TRP A 257 -9.01 3.86 -6.96
CA TRP A 257 -9.02 3.56 -8.40
C TRP A 257 -9.21 4.82 -9.25
N GLY A 258 -9.06 4.67 -10.57
CA GLY A 258 -9.19 5.75 -11.55
C GLY A 258 -8.91 5.25 -12.97
N TYR A 259 -9.47 5.92 -13.99
CA TYR A 259 -9.19 5.59 -15.40
C TYR A 259 -8.05 6.46 -15.92
N GLY A 260 -6.87 5.84 -16.05
CA GLY A 260 -5.64 6.56 -16.35
C GLY A 260 -5.20 7.47 -15.22
N CYS A 261 -3.92 7.77 -15.14
CA CYS A 261 -3.44 8.74 -14.16
C CYS A 261 -3.54 10.15 -14.73
N ALA A 262 -4.21 11.05 -14.02
CA ALA A 262 -4.33 12.46 -14.37
C ALA A 262 -4.96 12.69 -15.76
N ASP A 263 -5.81 11.76 -16.18
CA ASP A 263 -6.68 11.99 -17.32
C ASP A 263 -7.69 13.09 -16.95
N PRO A 264 -7.70 14.23 -17.66
CA PRO A 264 -8.63 15.32 -17.35
C PRO A 264 -10.09 14.93 -17.57
N ALA A 265 -10.41 13.81 -18.22
CA ALA A 265 -11.77 13.31 -18.36
C ALA A 265 -12.28 12.67 -17.07
N TYR A 266 -11.44 11.96 -16.32
CA TYR A 266 -11.86 11.13 -15.20
C TYR A 266 -11.44 11.72 -13.85
N ALA A 267 -12.24 11.48 -12.82
CA ALA A 267 -11.88 11.82 -11.44
C ALA A 267 -11.05 10.70 -10.83
N GLY A 268 -10.08 11.03 -9.97
CA GLY A 268 -9.48 10.06 -9.09
C GLY A 268 -10.49 9.64 -8.02
N MET A 269 -10.62 8.34 -7.77
CA MET A 269 -11.59 7.77 -6.85
C MET A 269 -10.91 7.20 -5.61
N TYR A 270 -11.50 7.53 -4.45
CA TYR A 270 -10.95 7.24 -3.13
C TYR A 270 -12.03 6.60 -2.26
N GLY A 271 -11.65 5.71 -1.35
CA GLY A 271 -12.54 5.25 -0.29
C GLY A 271 -12.80 6.40 0.69
N ARG A 272 -14.08 6.76 0.91
CA ARG A 272 -14.49 7.84 1.83
C ARG A 272 -14.34 7.38 3.28
N VAL A 273 -13.35 7.93 3.97
CA VAL A 273 -12.96 7.46 5.32
C VAL A 273 -14.09 7.61 6.35
N SER A 274 -14.89 8.67 6.25
CA SER A 274 -16.03 8.90 7.15
C SER A 274 -17.08 7.78 7.07
N SER A 275 -17.27 7.15 5.90
CA SER A 275 -18.16 6.01 5.71
C SER A 275 -17.67 4.75 6.40
N PHE A 276 -16.37 4.65 6.64
CA PHE A 276 -15.74 3.53 7.35
C PHE A 276 -15.47 3.83 8.83
N ALA A 277 -15.69 5.06 9.30
CA ALA A 277 -15.26 5.53 10.62
C ALA A 277 -15.79 4.66 11.78
N SER A 278 -17.06 4.24 11.75
CA SER A 278 -17.63 3.35 12.78
C SER A 278 -17.00 1.96 12.77
N TRP A 279 -16.74 1.40 11.59
CA TRP A 279 -16.05 0.11 11.46
C TRP A 279 -14.59 0.22 11.91
N ILE A 280 -13.91 1.32 11.58
CA ILE A 280 -12.55 1.60 12.05
C ILE A 280 -12.53 1.66 13.58
N ASP A 281 -13.40 2.49 14.17
CA ASP A 281 -13.47 2.68 15.62
C ASP A 281 -13.76 1.36 16.34
N THR A 282 -14.79 0.63 15.90
CA THR A 282 -15.16 -0.67 16.51
C THR A 282 -14.07 -1.72 16.36
N THR A 283 -13.33 -1.74 15.25
CA THR A 283 -12.25 -2.72 15.05
C THR A 283 -11.01 -2.36 15.85
N VAL A 284 -10.62 -1.09 15.83
CA VAL A 284 -9.38 -0.58 16.46
C VAL A 284 -9.52 -0.54 17.99
N ASN A 285 -10.69 -0.14 18.47
CA ASN A 285 -11.00 -0.05 19.90
C ASN A 285 -11.75 -1.28 20.42
N ALA A 286 -11.90 -2.33 19.59
CA ALA A 286 -12.39 -3.62 20.07
C ALA A 286 -11.57 -4.02 21.29
N PRO A 287 -12.22 -4.40 22.41
CA PRO A 287 -11.51 -5.00 23.53
C PRO A 287 -10.67 -6.13 22.95
N GLN A 288 -9.36 -6.01 23.09
CA GLN A 288 -8.47 -7.12 22.78
C GLN A 288 -8.97 -8.27 23.65
N GLN A 289 -9.55 -9.30 23.04
CA GLN A 289 -9.91 -10.50 23.79
C GLN A 289 -8.62 -10.94 24.50
N PRO A 290 -8.68 -11.17 25.82
CA PRO A 290 -7.48 -11.38 26.62
C PRO A 290 -6.74 -12.60 26.07
N THR A 291 -5.65 -12.33 25.36
CA THR A 291 -4.89 -13.36 24.64
C THR A 291 -4.41 -14.41 25.63
N GLN A 292 -5.07 -15.57 25.62
CA GLN A 292 -4.72 -16.69 26.46
C GLN A 292 -3.47 -17.36 25.88
N THR A 293 -2.41 -17.44 26.68
CA THR A 293 -1.23 -18.23 26.33
C THR A 293 -1.51 -19.69 26.67
N LEU A 294 -1.58 -20.54 25.65
CA LEU A 294 -1.78 -21.99 25.79
C LEU A 294 -0.46 -22.75 25.95
N LEU A 295 0.63 -22.20 25.41
CA LEU A 295 1.98 -22.75 25.52
C LEU A 295 3.00 -21.61 25.55
N SER A 296 3.98 -21.72 26.43
CA SER A 296 5.19 -20.89 26.40
C SER A 296 6.37 -21.77 26.80
N GLN A 297 7.33 -21.88 25.90
CA GLN A 297 8.58 -22.61 26.09
C GLN A 297 9.72 -21.70 25.64
N THR A 298 10.84 -21.77 26.35
CA THR A 298 12.04 -20.99 26.04
C THR A 298 13.25 -21.91 26.09
N ASN A 299 14.36 -21.45 25.51
CA ASN A 299 15.64 -22.16 25.52
C ASN A 299 15.55 -23.59 24.95
N LEU A 300 14.73 -23.78 23.92
CA LEU A 300 14.63 -25.06 23.22
C LEU A 300 15.89 -25.31 22.39
N SER A 301 16.35 -26.56 22.44
CA SER A 301 17.49 -27.05 21.66
C SER A 301 17.23 -28.47 21.20
N GLY A 302 17.80 -28.82 20.05
CA GLY A 302 17.71 -30.16 19.48
C GLY A 302 18.74 -30.39 18.38
N SER A 303 19.10 -31.65 18.17
CA SER A 303 19.95 -32.06 17.05
C SER A 303 19.13 -32.13 15.76
N SER A 304 19.81 -32.17 14.61
CA SER A 304 19.14 -32.39 13.32
C SER A 304 18.28 -33.65 13.35
N SER A 305 17.11 -33.56 12.73
CA SER A 305 16.07 -34.58 12.63
C SER A 305 15.43 -35.05 13.95
N THR A 306 15.72 -34.38 15.07
CA THR A 306 15.06 -34.67 16.36
C THR A 306 13.82 -33.81 16.55
N TRP A 307 12.84 -34.36 17.28
CA TRP A 307 11.57 -33.71 17.55
C TRP A 307 11.40 -33.34 19.02
N LYS A 308 10.73 -32.21 19.27
CA LYS A 308 10.11 -31.84 20.54
C LYS A 308 8.62 -31.71 20.30
N HIS A 309 7.81 -32.40 21.11
CA HIS A 309 6.36 -32.41 20.97
C HIS A 309 5.69 -31.81 22.20
N TYR A 310 4.67 -31.00 21.95
CA TYR A 310 3.83 -30.37 22.96
C TYR A 310 2.36 -30.55 22.57
N SER A 311 1.49 -30.57 23.57
CA SER A 311 0.04 -30.50 23.37
C SER A 311 -0.50 -29.22 24.00
N ILE A 312 -1.55 -28.68 23.40
CA ILE A 312 -2.33 -27.55 23.88
C ILE A 312 -3.81 -27.90 23.76
N THR A 313 -4.63 -27.30 24.62
CA THR A 313 -6.09 -27.41 24.52
C THR A 313 -6.65 -26.08 24.05
N VAL A 314 -7.25 -26.08 22.86
CA VAL A 314 -7.90 -24.89 22.28
C VAL A 314 -9.33 -24.81 22.83
N PRO A 315 -9.70 -23.70 23.50
CA PRO A 315 -11.06 -23.47 23.98
C PRO A 315 -12.09 -23.42 22.85
N ALA A 316 -13.33 -23.83 23.16
CA ALA A 316 -14.45 -23.64 22.25
C ALA A 316 -14.70 -22.15 21.97
N GLY A 317 -15.00 -21.81 20.72
CA GLY A 317 -15.24 -20.42 20.32
C GLY A 317 -13.98 -19.59 20.06
N SER A 318 -12.78 -20.18 20.19
CA SER A 318 -11.52 -19.52 19.79
C SER A 318 -11.59 -19.11 18.32
N THR A 319 -11.40 -17.82 18.03
CA THR A 319 -11.47 -17.31 16.65
C THR A 319 -10.17 -17.50 15.88
N THR A 320 -9.05 -17.67 16.58
CA THR A 320 -7.73 -17.91 15.97
C THR A 320 -6.83 -18.68 16.94
N LEU A 321 -6.03 -19.62 16.44
CA LEU A 321 -4.89 -20.20 17.15
C LEU A 321 -3.60 -19.72 16.46
N THR A 322 -2.75 -19.03 17.19
CA THR A 322 -1.44 -18.58 16.70
C THR A 322 -0.32 -19.29 17.45
N VAL A 323 0.53 -19.98 16.70
CA VAL A 323 1.73 -20.66 17.21
C VAL A 323 2.95 -20.03 16.58
N GLU A 324 3.85 -19.51 17.39
CA GLU A 324 5.02 -18.76 16.98
C GLU A 324 6.29 -19.38 17.56
N GLN A 325 7.28 -19.52 16.70
CA GLN A 325 8.63 -19.90 17.05
C GLN A 325 9.57 -18.73 16.71
N SER A 326 10.51 -18.41 17.59
CA SER A 326 11.46 -17.32 17.37
C SER A 326 12.74 -17.44 18.20
N GLY A 327 13.75 -16.63 17.86
CA GLY A 327 15.01 -16.55 18.59
C GLY A 327 15.96 -17.72 18.34
N GLY A 328 17.04 -17.77 19.13
CA GLY A 328 18.03 -18.84 19.05
C GLY A 328 18.91 -18.83 17.79
N THR A 329 19.66 -19.92 17.62
CA THR A 329 20.53 -20.20 16.47
C THR A 329 20.16 -21.53 15.82
N GLY A 330 20.62 -21.78 14.60
CA GLY A 330 20.33 -23.01 13.86
C GLY A 330 19.05 -22.91 13.04
N ASP A 331 18.46 -24.07 12.74
CA ASP A 331 17.27 -24.17 11.89
C ASP A 331 16.29 -25.20 12.46
N ALA A 332 15.19 -24.71 13.02
CA ALA A 332 14.12 -25.49 13.62
C ALA A 332 12.81 -25.24 12.87
N ASP A 333 12.15 -26.31 12.44
CA ASP A 333 10.88 -26.30 11.75
C ASP A 333 9.71 -26.48 12.73
N LEU A 334 8.68 -25.66 12.56
CA LEU A 334 7.42 -25.70 13.29
C LEU A 334 6.40 -26.58 12.57
N TYR A 335 5.74 -27.45 13.33
CA TYR A 335 4.63 -28.28 12.88
C TYR A 335 3.47 -28.19 13.86
N VAL A 336 2.25 -27.99 13.36
CA VAL A 336 1.03 -27.94 14.15
C VAL A 336 -0.01 -28.89 13.57
N ARG A 337 -0.68 -29.69 14.42
CA ARG A 337 -1.71 -30.62 13.99
C ARG A 337 -2.82 -30.79 15.03
N GLN A 338 -4.07 -30.84 14.57
CA GLN A 338 -5.23 -31.11 15.41
C GLN A 338 -5.34 -32.61 15.72
N GLY A 339 -5.64 -32.95 16.98
CA GLY A 339 -6.06 -34.29 17.41
C GLY A 339 -4.98 -35.38 17.40
N SER A 340 -3.81 -35.16 16.79
CA SER A 340 -2.71 -36.12 16.74
C SER A 340 -1.35 -35.43 16.59
N GLN A 341 -0.27 -36.10 16.99
CA GLN A 341 1.08 -35.58 16.79
C GLN A 341 1.37 -35.36 15.28
N PRO A 342 2.00 -34.23 14.92
CA PRO A 342 2.47 -34.00 13.55
C PRO A 342 3.57 -34.98 13.16
N THR A 343 3.63 -35.30 11.88
CA THR A 343 4.78 -35.97 11.24
C THR A 343 5.33 -35.07 10.12
N THR A 344 6.41 -35.47 9.47
CA THR A 344 6.91 -34.76 8.28
C THR A 344 5.93 -34.76 7.11
N THR A 345 4.92 -35.65 7.11
CA THR A 345 3.94 -35.81 6.03
C THR A 345 2.50 -35.51 6.46
N ALA A 346 2.23 -35.41 7.76
CA ALA A 346 0.90 -35.16 8.30
C ALA A 346 0.93 -34.02 9.31
N TYR A 347 0.40 -32.87 8.93
CA TYR A 347 0.29 -31.66 9.74
C TYR A 347 -0.87 -30.81 9.22
N ASN A 348 -1.40 -29.93 10.07
CA ASN A 348 -2.33 -28.88 9.63
C ASN A 348 -1.57 -27.63 9.19
N CYS A 349 -0.43 -27.34 9.82
CA CYS A 349 0.42 -26.22 9.43
C CYS A 349 1.91 -26.54 9.59
N ARG A 350 2.68 -26.13 8.59
CA ARG A 350 4.15 -26.07 8.54
C ARG A 350 4.54 -24.86 7.67
N PRO A 351 5.29 -23.87 8.17
CA PRO A 351 5.56 -22.61 7.43
C PRO A 351 6.53 -22.73 6.24
N TYR A 352 7.32 -23.79 6.13
CA TYR A 352 8.34 -23.98 5.07
C TYR A 352 9.34 -22.82 4.97
N LEU A 353 9.70 -22.25 6.12
CA LEU A 353 10.71 -21.20 6.17
C LEU A 353 12.05 -21.82 6.56
N SER A 354 13.11 -21.03 6.39
CA SER A 354 14.45 -21.37 6.87
C SER A 354 14.75 -20.58 8.12
N GLY A 355 15.41 -21.21 9.10
CA GLY A 355 15.74 -20.60 10.37
C GLY A 355 14.60 -20.75 11.39
N ASN A 356 14.77 -20.15 12.57
CA ASN A 356 13.89 -20.43 13.70
C ASN A 356 12.64 -19.55 13.77
N ALA A 357 12.51 -18.52 12.94
CA ALA A 357 11.42 -17.57 12.99
C ALA A 357 10.25 -18.06 12.13
N GLU A 358 9.33 -18.79 12.74
CA GLU A 358 8.23 -19.46 12.05
C GLU A 358 6.88 -19.22 12.75
N THR A 359 5.80 -19.08 11.97
CA THR A 359 4.46 -18.84 12.53
C THR A 359 3.41 -19.68 11.82
N CYS A 360 2.58 -20.35 12.61
CA CYS A 360 1.34 -21.01 12.18
C CYS A 360 0.14 -20.26 12.74
N THR A 361 -0.75 -19.80 11.85
CA THR A 361 -2.03 -19.17 12.22
C THR A 361 -3.17 -20.02 11.68
N ILE A 362 -4.01 -20.54 12.57
CA ILE A 362 -5.20 -21.31 12.24
C ILE A 362 -6.42 -20.43 12.52
N THR A 363 -7.19 -20.11 11.49
CA THR A 363 -8.45 -19.38 11.62
C THR A 363 -9.57 -20.31 12.05
N ALA A 364 -10.40 -19.89 13.02
CA ALA A 364 -11.49 -20.69 13.58
C ALA A 364 -11.09 -22.13 13.93
N PRO A 365 -10.04 -22.34 14.76
CA PRO A 365 -9.59 -23.66 15.12
C PRO A 365 -10.70 -24.44 15.83
N ALA A 366 -10.83 -25.73 15.49
CA ALA A 366 -11.71 -26.60 16.24
C ALA A 366 -11.26 -26.73 17.70
N ALA A 367 -12.23 -26.73 18.60
CA ALA A 367 -12.00 -26.92 20.03
C ALA A 367 -11.35 -28.28 20.31
N GLY A 368 -10.55 -28.36 21.36
CA GLY A 368 -9.93 -29.62 21.82
C GLY A 368 -8.41 -29.65 21.64
N THR A 369 -7.84 -30.85 21.58
CA THR A 369 -6.39 -31.04 21.63
C THR A 369 -5.73 -30.74 20.30
N TRP A 370 -4.74 -29.86 20.34
CA TRP A 370 -3.81 -29.60 19.26
C TRP A 370 -2.39 -29.97 19.70
N TYR A 371 -1.58 -30.40 18.76
CA TYR A 371 -0.20 -30.76 18.97
C TYR A 371 0.71 -29.80 18.23
N VAL A 372 1.66 -29.23 18.96
CA VAL A 372 2.67 -28.30 18.45
C VAL A 372 4.01 -29.00 18.57
N SER A 373 4.78 -29.04 17.49
CA SER A 373 6.05 -29.74 17.44
C SER A 373 7.12 -28.90 16.79
N VAL A 374 8.33 -29.01 17.33
CA VAL A 374 9.53 -28.39 16.80
C VAL A 374 10.46 -29.49 16.35
N ARG A 375 10.93 -29.44 15.11
CA ARG A 375 11.85 -30.41 14.54
C ARG A 375 13.14 -29.70 14.13
N GLY A 376 14.30 -30.22 14.53
CA GLY A 376 15.56 -29.68 14.01
C GLY A 376 15.70 -30.02 12.52
N TYR A 377 15.65 -29.04 11.63
CA TYR A 377 16.15 -29.24 10.26
C TYR A 377 17.68 -29.38 10.32
N SER A 378 18.31 -28.43 11.02
CA SER A 378 19.68 -28.54 11.52
C SER A 378 19.68 -28.55 13.06
N ALA A 379 20.87 -28.63 13.68
CA ALA A 379 20.96 -28.46 15.13
C ALA A 379 20.58 -27.03 15.52
N TYR A 380 19.74 -26.86 16.53
CA TYR A 380 19.27 -25.55 16.99
C TYR A 380 19.41 -25.42 18.50
N SER A 381 19.48 -24.17 18.97
CA SER A 381 19.57 -23.85 20.40
C SER A 381 18.99 -22.48 20.70
N GLY A 382 18.44 -22.30 21.90
CA GLY A 382 17.92 -21.01 22.36
C GLY A 382 16.57 -20.62 21.75
N VAL A 383 15.84 -21.54 21.13
CA VAL A 383 14.57 -21.26 20.45
C VAL A 383 13.44 -21.08 21.46
N ALA A 384 12.58 -20.10 21.24
CA ALA A 384 11.34 -19.89 21.99
C ALA A 384 10.14 -20.34 21.17
N LEU A 385 9.14 -20.92 21.84
CA LEU A 385 7.90 -21.40 21.24
C LEU A 385 6.71 -20.89 22.07
N LYS A 386 5.72 -20.31 21.41
CA LYS A 386 4.52 -19.76 22.04
C LYS A 386 3.27 -20.17 21.27
N ALA A 387 2.21 -20.55 21.97
CA ALA A 387 0.88 -20.75 21.39
C ALA A 387 -0.15 -19.89 22.11
N THR A 388 -1.02 -19.21 21.37
CA THR A 388 -2.01 -18.27 21.89
C THR A 388 -3.34 -18.38 21.17
N VAL A 389 -4.41 -18.09 21.90
CA VAL A 389 -5.76 -17.83 21.36
C VAL A 389 -6.22 -16.47 21.89
N PRO A 390 -7.07 -15.73 21.15
CA PRO A 390 -7.67 -14.49 21.63
C PRO A 390 -8.59 -14.73 22.82
#